data_AF-A0A7K0SX95-F1
#
_entry.id   AF-A0A7K0SX95-F1
#
_cell.length_a   1.000
_cell.length_b   1.000
_cell.length_c   1.000
_cell.angle_alpha   90.00
_cell.angle_beta   90.00
_cell.angle_gamma   90.00
#
_symmetry.space_group_name_H-M   'P 1'
#
loop_
_entity.id
_entity.type
_entity.pdbx_description
1 polymer ?
#
loop_
_entity_poly.entity_id
_entity_poly.type
_entity_poly.pdbx_seq_one_letter_code
_entity_poly.pdbx_strand_id
1 'polypeptide(L)' 'LIVEAIIVENVFALPGIGQMLLQDVNNRDLLKVQGIIAVTTSIVFFVSFLVDLVLGFLDPRVRQSA' A
#
# COMPACT_ATOMS: atom_id res chain seq x y z
N LEU A 1 -6.23 1.29 2.41
CA LEU A 1 -5.33 0.12 2.27
C LEU A 1 -4.88 -0.48 3.59
N ILE A 2 -3.99 0.15 4.37
CA ILE A 2 -3.44 -0.51 5.59
C ILE A 2 -4.52 -0.74 6.66
N VAL A 3 -5.37 0.25 6.94
CA VAL A 3 -6.46 0.10 7.92
C VAL A 3 -7.50 -0.94 7.48
N GLU A 4 -7.81 -1.00 6.19
CA GLU A 4 -8.73 -2.01 5.63
C GLU A 4 -8.13 -3.42 5.75
N ALA A 5 -6.83 -3.57 5.46
CA ALA A 5 -6.13 -4.84 5.63
C ALA A 5 -6.10 -5.28 7.11
N ILE A 6 -5.86 -4.36 8.04
CA ILE A 6 -5.91 -4.61 9.49
C ILE A 6 -7.29 -5.16 9.91
N ILE A 7 -8.38 -4.57 9.39
CA ILE A 7 -9.73 -5.03 9.73
C ILE A 7 -9.93 -6.48 9.25
N VAL A 8 -9.50 -6.80 8.03
CA VAL A 8 -9.59 -8.16 7.49
C VAL A 8 -8.72 -9.14 8.31
N GLU A 9 -7.47 -8.77 8.61
CA GLU A 9 -6.56 -9.58 9.45
C GLU A 9 -7.18 -9.89 10.83
N ASN A 10 -7.83 -8.90 11.46
CA ASN A 10 -8.49 -9.08 12.76
C ASN A 10 -9.76 -9.93 12.67
N VAL A 11 -10.60 -9.71 11.65
CA VAL A 11 -11.86 -10.47 11.49
C VAL A 11 -11.59 -11.96 11.22
N PHE A 12 -10.53 -12.27 10.47
CA PHE A 12 -10.15 -13.66 10.15
C PHE A 12 -9.07 -14.24 11.08
N ALA A 13 -8.65 -13.51 12.12
CA ALA A 13 -7.58 -13.90 13.04
C ALA A 13 -6.28 -14.35 12.33
N LEU A 14 -5.96 -13.70 11.21
CA LEU A 14 -4.76 -13.99 10.43
C LEU A 14 -3.58 -13.14 10.91
N PRO A 15 -2.41 -13.73 11.16
CA PRO A 15 -1.21 -12.96 11.47
C PRO A 15 -0.74 -12.24 10.20
N GLY A 16 -0.72 -10.91 10.25
CA GLY A 16 -0.36 -10.09 9.10
C GLY A 16 0.43 -8.82 9.46
N ILE A 17 0.82 -8.08 8.42
CA ILE A 17 1.69 -6.91 8.55
C ILE A 17 0.97 -5.77 9.27
N GLY A 18 -0.36 -5.69 9.14
CA GLY A 18 -1.17 -4.69 9.81
C GLY A 18 -1.15 -4.84 11.33
N GLN A 19 -1.25 -6.08 11.84
CA GLN A 19 -1.12 -6.37 13.27
C GLN A 19 0.27 -6.04 13.82
N MET A 20 1.33 -6.33 13.07
CA MET A 20 2.71 -5.97 13.45
C MET A 20 2.87 -4.45 13.58
N LEU A 21 2.30 -3.70 12.64
CA LEU A 21 2.32 -2.23 12.65
C LEU A 21 1.59 -1.67 13.89
N LEU A 22 0.42 -2.22 14.24
CA LEU A 22 -0.29 -1.83 15.46
C LEU A 22 0.51 -2.12 16.73
N GLN A 23 1.19 -3.27 16.78
CA GLN A 23 2.05 -3.62 17.90
C GLN A 23 3.24 -2.66 18.03
N ASP A 24 3.89 -2.33 16.91
CA ASP A 24 5.03 -1.40 16.88
C ASP A 24 4.62 0.04 17.22
N VAL A 25 3.42 0.47 16.81
CA VAL A 25 2.82 1.76 17.23
C VAL A 25 2.61 1.78 18.74
N ASN A 26 2.03 0.71 19.30
CA ASN A 26 1.79 0.60 20.74
C ASN A 26 3.11 0.56 21.53
N ASN A 27 4.13 -0.10 20.99
CA ASN A 27 5.49 -0.15 21.55
C ASN A 27 6.31 1.14 21.30
N ARG A 28 5.73 2.14 20.63
CA ARG A 28 6.38 3.40 20.24
C ARG A 28 7.66 3.22 19.42
N ASP A 29 7.77 2.11 18.70
CA ASP A 29 8.90 1.83 17.82
C ASP A 29 8.68 2.51 16.46
N LEU A 30 8.82 3.84 16.45
CA LEU A 30 8.49 4.68 15.30
C LEU A 30 9.36 4.35 14.07
N LEU A 31 10.57 3.81 14.27
CA LEU A 31 11.46 3.44 13.18
C LEU A 31 10.89 2.28 12.36
N LYS A 32 10.37 1.24 13.03
CA LYS A 32 9.72 0.12 12.35
C LYS A 32 8.41 0.52 11.69
N VAL A 33 7.58 1.30 12.40
CA VAL A 33 6.32 1.82 11.86
C VAL A 33 6.56 2.60 10.56
N GLN A 34 7.52 3.51 10.57
CA GLN A 34 7.88 4.28 9.39
C GLN A 34 8.39 3.39 8.26
N GLY A 35 9.21 2.37 8.56
CA GLY A 35 9.69 1.41 7.58
C GLY A 35 8.56 0.63 6.90
N ILE A 36 7.62 0.09 7.69
CA ILE A 36 6.47 -0.67 7.18
C ILE A 36 5.58 0.23 6.29
N ILE A 37 5.29 1.45 6.75
CA ILE A 37 4.51 2.43 5.97
C ILE A 37 5.22 2.79 4.67
N ALA A 38 6.52 3.06 4.72
CA ALA A 38 7.31 3.44 3.53
C ALA A 38 7.30 2.32 2.49
N VAL A 39 7.60 1.08 2.87
CA VAL A 39 7.61 -0.07 1.96
C VAL A 39 6.23 -0.29 1.34
N THR A 40 5.17 -0.31 2.16
CA THR A 40 3.80 -0.51 1.67
C THR A 40 3.39 0.60 0.71
N THR A 41 3.71 1.85 1.03
CA THR A 41 3.41 3.00 0.18
C THR A 41 4.18 2.95 -1.14
N SER A 42 5.46 2.58 -1.11
CA SER A 42 6.27 2.40 -2.32
C SER A 42 5.71 1.32 -3.24
N ILE A 43 5.22 0.20 -2.69
CA ILE A 43 4.58 -0.86 -3.49
C ILE A 43 3.31 -0.32 -4.16
N VAL A 44 2.48 0.41 -3.42
CA VAL A 44 1.26 1.01 -3.98
C VAL A 44 1.60 1.98 -5.10
N PHE A 45 2.57 2.87 -4.90
CA PHE A 45 3.03 3.77 -5.95
C PHE A 45 3.58 3.02 -7.16
N PHE A 46 4.32 1.94 -6.95
CA PHE A 46 4.85 1.13 -8.04
C PHE A 46 3.74 0.47 -8.84
N VAL A 47 2.74 -0.10 -8.17
CA VAL A 47 1.57 -0.69 -8.83
C VAL A 47 0.76 0.37 -9.58
N SER A 48 0.52 1.52 -8.96
CA SER A 48 -0.16 2.65 -9.64
C SER A 48 0.61 3.10 -10.87
N PHE A 49 1.93 3.24 -10.78
CA PHE A 49 2.78 3.58 -11.92
C PHE A 49 2.70 2.54 -13.04
N LEU A 50 2.67 1.24 -12.71
CA LEU A 50 2.47 0.18 -13.70
C LEU A 50 1.08 0.27 -14.34
N VAL A 51 0.04 0.55 -13.56
CA VAL A 51 -1.33 0.73 -14.08
C VAL A 51 -1.37 1.93 -15.03
N ASP A 52 -0.79 3.06 -14.64
CA ASP A 52 -0.70 4.27 -15.48
C ASP A 52 0.07 4.00 -16.77
N LEU A 53 1.16 3.22 -16.70
CA LEU A 53 1.94 2.81 -17.86
C LEU A 53 1.09 1.94 -18.80
N VAL A 54 0.42 0.91 -18.27
CA VAL A 54 -0.44 0.00 -19.05
C VAL A 54 -1.59 0.78 -19.69
N LEU A 55 -2.25 1.66 -18.93
CA LEU A 55 -3.33 2.50 -19.45
C LEU A 55 -2.80 3.50 -20.49
N GLY A 56 -1.62 4.07 -20.29
CA GLY A 56 -0.97 4.97 -21.26
C GLY A 56 -0.57 4.27 -22.57
N PHE A 57 -0.19 2.99 -22.52
CA PHE A 57 0.08 2.19 -23.71
C PHE A 57 -1.19 1.68 -24.41
N LEU A 58 -2.21 1.32 -23.63
CA LEU A 58 -3.44 0.72 -24.14
C LEU A 58 -4.45 1.77 -24.63
N ASP A 59 -4.36 3.01 -24.15
CA ASP A 59 -5.31 4.07 -24.48
C ASP A 59 -4.77 5.08 -25.53
N PRO A 60 -5.11 4.93 -26.83
CA PRO A 60 -4.67 5.82 -27.90
C PRO A 60 -5.29 7.24 -27.84
N ARG A 61 -6.21 7.53 -26.89
CA ARG A 61 -6.84 8.85 -26.74
C ARG A 61 -5.97 9.90 -26.08
N VAL A 62 -4.95 9.51 -25.29
CA VAL A 62 -4.03 10.46 -24.64
C VAL A 62 -3.23 11.28 -25.67
N ARG A 63 -3.17 10.84 -26.94
CA ARG A 63 -2.46 11.53 -28.03
C ARG A 63 -3.24 12.70 -28.67
N GLN A 64 -4.51 12.93 -28.35
CA GLN A 64 -5.34 13.94 -29.07
C GLN A 64 -5.56 15.26 -28.32
N SER A 65 -4.95 15.47 -27.15
CA SER A 65 -5.12 16.72 -26.38
C SER A 65 -3.83 17.53 -26.21
N ALA A 66 -2.83 17.28 -27.05
CA ALA A 66 -1.63 18.13 -27.20
C ALA A 66 -1.70 18.90 -28.52
#